data_AF-A0AAV3EFX3-F1
#
_entry.id   AF-A0AAV3EFX3-F1
#
_cell.length_a   1.000
_cell.length_b   1.000
_cell.length_c   1.000
_cell.angle_alpha   90.00
_cell.angle_beta   90.00
_cell.angle_gamma   90.00
#
_symmetry.space_group_name_H-M   'P 1'
#
loop_
_entity.id
_entity.type
_entity.pdbx_description
1 polymer ?
#
loop_
_entity_poly.entity_id
_entity_poly.type
_entity_poly.pdbx_seq_one_letter_code
_entity_poly.pdbx_strand_id
1 'polypeptide(L)'
;MKEKEFRRNMAVFPIGSVMKLTDLSARQIRYYEEQNLITPLRNEGNRRMYSLNDMDRLLEIKDYISEGYNIAAIKKKYAEREAKSHKTISEKEVRRALHNDILQQGRFGSSLPTFGHMRRP
;
A
#
# COMPACT_ATOMS: atom_id res chain seq x y z
N MET A 1 11.58 7.95 -3.04
CA MET A 1 10.61 6.92 -2.60
C MET A 1 9.44 6.80 -3.59
N LYS A 2 8.66 7.86 -3.83
CA LYS A 2 7.48 7.81 -4.72
C LYS A 2 7.77 7.34 -6.16
N GLU A 3 8.88 7.76 -6.76
CA GLU A 3 9.26 7.33 -8.12
C GLU A 3 9.47 5.82 -8.23
N LYS A 4 10.15 5.21 -7.25
CA LYS A 4 10.40 3.76 -7.25
C LYS A 4 9.08 2.97 -7.16
N GLU A 5 8.16 3.44 -6.34
CA GLU A 5 6.83 2.84 -6.19
C GLU A 5 6.00 2.97 -7.46
N PHE A 6 6.02 4.14 -8.09
CA PHE A 6 5.37 4.36 -9.39
C PHE A 6 5.89 3.41 -10.47
N ARG A 7 7.21 3.29 -10.61
CA ARG A 7 7.85 2.37 -11.57
C ARG A 7 7.46 0.91 -11.33
N ARG A 8 7.25 0.51 -10.08
CA ARG A 8 6.87 -0.87 -9.73
C ARG A 8 5.40 -1.19 -10.03
N ASN A 9 4.53 -0.18 -10.01
CA ASN A 9 3.12 -0.30 -10.41
C ASN A 9 2.92 -0.20 -11.93
N MET A 10 3.93 0.19 -12.71
CA MET A 10 3.81 0.36 -14.15
C MET A 10 3.67 -0.99 -14.85
N ALA A 11 2.56 -1.20 -15.55
CA ALA A 11 2.25 -2.44 -16.26
C ALA A 11 2.94 -2.50 -17.64
N VAL A 12 4.14 -3.09 -17.68
CA VAL A 12 4.99 -3.12 -18.89
C VAL A 12 5.35 -4.53 -19.36
N PHE A 13 5.14 -5.56 -18.54
CA PHE A 13 5.56 -6.92 -18.87
C PHE A 13 4.44 -7.70 -19.56
N PRO A 14 4.67 -8.30 -20.74
CA PRO A 14 3.71 -9.21 -21.34
C PRO A 14 3.71 -10.56 -20.61
N ILE A 15 2.62 -11.33 -20.76
CA ILE A 15 2.44 -12.63 -20.08
C ILE A 15 3.61 -13.60 -20.28
N GLY A 16 4.23 -13.61 -21.47
CA GLY A 16 5.37 -14.48 -21.75
C GLY A 16 6.60 -14.20 -20.89
N SER A 17 6.87 -12.93 -20.58
CA SER A 17 7.96 -12.55 -19.66
C SER A 17 7.62 -12.96 -18.23
N VAL A 18 6.36 -12.78 -17.82
CA VAL A 18 5.88 -13.18 -16.49
C VAL A 18 5.99 -14.68 -16.28
N MET A 19 5.63 -15.50 -17.27
CA MET A 19 5.79 -16.95 -17.20
C MET A 19 7.24 -17.35 -16.96
N LYS A 20 8.19 -16.75 -17.70
CA LYS A 20 9.63 -17.04 -17.54
C LYS A 20 10.19 -16.64 -16.18
N LEU A 21 9.64 -15.59 -15.56
CA LEU A 21 10.14 -15.06 -14.29
C LEU A 21 9.50 -15.73 -13.08
N THR A 22 8.31 -16.32 -13.23
CA THR A 22 7.55 -16.93 -12.13
C THR A 22 7.49 -18.46 -12.20
N ASP A 23 7.87 -19.05 -13.33
CA ASP A 23 7.62 -20.45 -13.70
C ASP A 23 6.14 -20.87 -13.64
N LEU A 24 5.23 -19.90 -13.70
CA LEU A 24 3.80 -20.16 -13.78
C LEU A 24 3.37 -20.28 -15.23
N SER A 25 2.47 -21.21 -15.51
CA SER A 25 1.81 -21.28 -16.82
C SER A 25 0.88 -20.09 -17.05
N ALA A 26 0.66 -19.72 -18.31
CA ALA A 26 -0.34 -18.71 -18.67
C ALA A 26 -1.73 -19.05 -18.10
N ARG A 27 -2.06 -20.34 -17.98
CA ARG A 27 -3.33 -20.80 -17.40
C ARG A 27 -3.41 -20.46 -15.92
N GLN A 28 -2.37 -20.73 -15.14
CA GLN A 28 -2.34 -20.40 -13.71
C GLN A 28 -2.44 -18.89 -13.50
N ILE A 29 -1.68 -18.10 -14.25
CA ILE A 29 -1.71 -16.63 -14.12
C ILE A 29 -3.12 -16.08 -14.41
N ARG A 30 -3.76 -16.55 -15.48
CA ARG A 30 -5.15 -16.16 -15.81
C ARG A 30 -6.14 -16.63 -14.76
N TYR A 31 -5.96 -17.82 -14.22
CA TYR A 31 -6.80 -18.33 -13.14
C TYR A 31 -6.68 -17.45 -11.89
N TYR A 32 -5.48 -17.01 -11.52
CA TYR A 32 -5.29 -16.10 -10.39
C TYR A 32 -5.91 -14.71 -10.65
N GLU A 33 -5.86 -14.21 -11.88
CA GLU A 33 -6.60 -13.02 -12.31
C GLU A 33 -8.13 -13.20 -12.19
N GLU A 34 -8.68 -14.32 -12.69
CA GLU A 34 -10.12 -14.65 -12.56
C GLU A 34 -10.56 -14.74 -11.09
N GLN A 35 -9.65 -15.18 -10.22
CA GLN A 35 -9.85 -15.18 -8.79
C GLN A 35 -9.67 -13.81 -8.13
N ASN A 36 -9.43 -12.74 -8.89
CA ASN A 36 -9.14 -11.39 -8.39
C ASN A 36 -7.93 -11.32 -7.43
N LEU A 37 -6.98 -12.25 -7.57
CA LEU A 37 -5.73 -12.19 -6.82
C LEU A 37 -4.73 -11.22 -7.44
N ILE A 38 -4.87 -10.94 -8.74
CA ILE A 38 -4.11 -9.92 -9.45
C ILE A 38 -5.05 -9.18 -10.41
N THR A 39 -4.69 -7.95 -10.78
CA THR A 39 -5.48 -7.09 -11.67
C THR A 39 -4.58 -6.43 -12.71
N PRO A 40 -4.05 -7.19 -13.69
CA PRO A 40 -3.18 -6.63 -14.72
C PRO A 40 -3.94 -5.63 -15.59
N LEU A 41 -3.23 -4.60 -16.06
CA LEU A 41 -3.79 -3.65 -17.02
C LEU A 41 -3.80 -4.26 -18.43
N ARG A 42 -4.61 -3.68 -19.31
CA ARG A 42 -4.62 -4.02 -20.73
C ARG A 42 -4.04 -2.88 -21.54
N ASN A 43 -3.23 -3.20 -22.55
CA ASN A 43 -2.75 -2.21 -23.51
C ASN A 43 -3.78 -1.96 -24.62
N GLU A 44 -3.47 -1.03 -25.53
CA GLU A 44 -4.31 -0.68 -26.69
C GLU A 44 -4.63 -1.89 -27.59
N GLY A 45 -3.69 -2.84 -27.71
CA GLY A 45 -3.88 -4.11 -28.42
C GLY A 45 -4.65 -5.17 -27.64
N ASN A 46 -5.32 -4.81 -26.54
CA ASN A 46 -6.08 -5.69 -25.66
C ASN A 46 -5.26 -6.86 -25.06
N ARG A 47 -3.95 -6.70 -24.94
CA ARG A 47 -3.04 -7.66 -24.31
C ARG A 47 -2.86 -7.30 -22.84
N ARG A 48 -2.79 -8.32 -21.98
CA ARG A 48 -2.51 -8.17 -20.55
C ARG A 48 -1.06 -7.74 -20.35
N MET A 49 -0.89 -6.69 -19.58
CA MET A 49 0.38 -6.14 -19.16
C MET A 49 0.44 -6.21 -17.63
N TYR A 50 1.55 -6.71 -17.13
CA TYR A 50 1.77 -6.94 -15.70
C TYR A 50 2.83 -5.96 -15.21
N SER A 51 2.67 -5.52 -13.96
CA SER A 51 3.63 -4.69 -13.25
C SER A 51 4.63 -5.55 -12.47
N LEU A 52 5.65 -4.93 -11.88
CA LEU A 52 6.55 -5.63 -10.96
C LEU A 52 5.81 -6.08 -9.69
N ASN A 53 4.85 -5.27 -9.22
CA ASN A 53 4.04 -5.65 -8.07
C ASN A 53 3.11 -6.85 -8.36
N ASP A 54 2.60 -6.98 -9.59
CA ASP A 54 1.86 -8.19 -9.99
C ASP A 54 2.76 -9.42 -10.00
N MET A 55 4.02 -9.27 -10.41
CA MET A 55 5.00 -10.35 -10.42
C MET A 55 5.35 -10.83 -9.02
N ASP A 56 5.63 -9.89 -8.11
CA ASP A 56 5.90 -10.22 -6.71
C ASP A 56 4.69 -10.92 -6.07
N ARG A 57 3.47 -10.47 -6.41
CA ARG A 57 2.24 -11.12 -5.94
C ARG A 57 2.07 -12.53 -6.50
N LEU A 58 2.40 -12.75 -7.77
CA LEU A 58 2.37 -14.08 -8.39
C LEU A 58 3.37 -15.05 -7.76
N LEU A 59 4.58 -14.59 -7.44
CA LEU A 59 5.58 -15.38 -6.71
C LEU A 59 5.07 -15.73 -5.30
N GLU A 60 4.49 -14.76 -4.59
CA GLU A 60 3.92 -15.00 -3.26
C GLU A 60 2.77 -16.01 -3.29
N ILE A 61 1.90 -15.94 -4.32
CA ILE A 61 0.84 -16.94 -4.53
C ILE A 61 1.44 -18.33 -4.77
N LYS A 62 2.49 -18.43 -5.59
CA LYS A 62 3.19 -19.70 -5.85
C LYS A 62 3.72 -20.31 -4.55
N ASP A 63 4.33 -19.49 -3.70
CA ASP A 63 4.86 -19.94 -2.41
C ASP A 63 3.73 -20.45 -1.50
N TYR A 64 2.62 -19.71 -1.38
CA TYR A 64 1.47 -20.17 -0.58
C TYR A 64 0.86 -21.47 -1.10
N ILE A 65 0.75 -21.63 -2.42
CA ILE A 65 0.26 -22.89 -3.01
C ILE A 65 1.22 -24.04 -2.68
N SER A 66 2.54 -23.79 -2.71
CA SER A 66 3.55 -24.80 -2.34
C SER A 66 3.49 -25.19 -0.85
N GLU A 67 3.10 -24.26 0.02
CA GLU A 67 2.84 -24.49 1.44
C GLU A 67 1.49 -25.21 1.69
N GLY A 68 0.70 -25.47 0.66
CA GLY A 68 -0.59 -26.18 0.75
C GLY A 68 -1.80 -25.28 1.02
N TYR A 69 -1.67 -23.96 0.90
CA TYR A 69 -2.82 -23.06 1.01
C TYR A 69 -3.75 -23.23 -0.20
N ASN A 70 -5.05 -23.13 0.06
CA ASN A 70 -6.04 -23.00 -1.01
C ASN A 70 -6.27 -21.51 -1.37
N ILE A 71 -6.92 -21.27 -2.50
CA ILE A 71 -7.20 -19.91 -3.01
C ILE A 71 -7.99 -19.06 -2.00
N ALA A 72 -8.93 -19.66 -1.26
CA ALA A 72 -9.72 -18.94 -0.27
C ALA A 72 -8.87 -18.46 0.92
N ALA A 73 -7.93 -19.30 1.37
CA ALA A 73 -6.99 -18.96 2.43
C ALA A 73 -6.02 -17.86 1.98
N ILE A 74 -5.55 -17.91 0.73
CA ILE A 74 -4.71 -16.86 0.13
C ILE A 74 -5.47 -15.53 0.09
N LYS A 75 -6.73 -15.53 -0.38
CA LYS A 75 -7.59 -14.33 -0.38
C LYS A 75 -7.75 -13.74 1.02
N LYS A 76 -8.01 -14.58 2.02
CA LYS A 76 -8.15 -14.15 3.41
C LYS A 76 -6.87 -13.48 3.92
N LYS A 77 -5.70 -14.07 3.62
CA LYS A 77 -4.39 -13.52 4.01
C LYS A 77 -4.14 -12.13 3.40
N TYR A 78 -4.54 -11.92 2.14
CA TYR A 78 -4.46 -10.60 1.52
C TYR A 78 -5.41 -9.58 2.15
N ALA A 79 -6.66 -9.95 2.39
CA ALA A 79 -7.63 -9.06 3.05
C ALA A 79 -7.17 -8.63 4.45
N GLU A 80 -6.58 -9.56 5.22
CA GLU A 80 -6.01 -9.25 6.54
C GLU A 80 -4.82 -8.28 6.45
N ARG A 81 -3.96 -8.40 5.43
CA ARG A 81 -2.84 -7.49 5.21
C ARG A 81 -3.32 -6.08 4.85
N GLU A 82 -4.33 -5.97 3.99
CA GLU A 82 -4.94 -4.69 3.63
C GLU A 82 -5.58 -4.03 4.86
N ALA A 83 -6.38 -4.77 5.65
CA ALA A 83 -6.98 -4.25 6.88
C ALA A 83 -5.94 -3.74 7.88
N LYS A 84 -4.81 -4.45 8.04
CA LYS A 84 -3.69 -4.01 8.88
C LYS A 84 -3.03 -2.74 8.33
N SER A 85 -2.80 -2.67 7.02
CA SER A 85 -2.25 -1.47 6.37
C SER A 85 -3.13 -0.24 6.61
N HIS A 86 -4.44 -0.34 6.36
CA HIS A 86 -5.39 0.75 6.58
C HIS A 86 -5.44 1.19 8.05
N LYS A 87 -5.40 0.26 9.00
CA LYS A 87 -5.35 0.59 10.44
C LYS A 87 -4.09 1.37 10.81
N THR A 88 -2.93 0.97 10.31
CA THR A 88 -1.65 1.66 10.61
C THR A 88 -1.57 3.06 10.01
N ILE A 89 -2.11 3.26 8.80
CA ILE A 89 -2.17 4.59 8.16
C ILE A 89 -3.09 5.51 8.97
N SER A 90 -4.29 5.03 9.33
CA SER A 90 -5.23 5.79 10.15
C SER A 90 -4.63 6.20 11.50
N GLU A 91 -3.94 5.29 12.19
CA GLU A 91 -3.31 5.60 13.48
C GLU A 91 -2.19 6.65 13.35
N LYS A 92 -1.45 6.64 12.24
CA LYS A 92 -0.40 7.62 11.94
C LYS A 92 -0.99 8.98 11.57
N GLU A 93 -2.07 9.00 10.80
CA GLU A 93 -2.80 10.22 10.44
C GLU A 93 -3.45 10.88 11.66
N VAL A 94 -4.10 10.08 12.53
CA VAL A 94 -4.67 10.56 13.80
C VAL A 94 -3.58 11.14 14.69
N ARG A 95 -2.44 10.45 14.86
CA ARG A 95 -1.29 11.00 15.62
C ARG A 95 -0.78 12.31 15.03
N ARG A 96 -0.74 12.43 13.70
CA ARG A 96 -0.27 13.64 13.01
C ARG A 96 -1.23 14.81 13.20
N ALA A 97 -2.54 14.56 13.10
CA ALA A 97 -3.57 15.56 13.35
C ALA A 97 -3.48 16.09 14.79
N LEU A 98 -3.41 15.18 15.78
CA LEU A 98 -3.26 15.55 17.19
C LEU A 98 -1.98 16.36 17.46
N HIS A 99 -0.85 15.96 16.85
CA HIS A 99 0.41 16.70 17.00
C HIS A 99 0.32 18.13 16.44
N ASN A 100 -0.35 18.31 15.30
CA ASN A 100 -0.56 19.63 14.72
C ASN A 100 -1.46 20.50 15.62
N ASP A 101 -2.52 19.93 16.20
CA ASP A 101 -3.43 20.65 17.10
C ASP A 101 -2.72 21.11 18.37
N ILE A 102 -1.88 20.25 18.98
CA ILE A 102 -1.07 20.60 20.16
C ILE A 102 -0.11 21.76 19.84
N LEU A 103 0.53 21.74 18.67
CA LEU A 103 1.42 22.82 18.22
C LEU A 103 0.68 24.13 17.92
N GLN A 104 -0.56 24.06 17.41
CA GLN A 104 -1.39 25.25 17.19
C GLN A 104 -1.91 25.85 18.49
N GLN A 105 -2.30 25.01 19.45
CA GLN A 105 -2.79 25.44 20.77
C GLN A 105 -1.66 25.98 21.66
N GLY A 106 -0.42 25.50 21.49
CA GLY A 106 0.76 25.99 22.21
C GLY A 106 1.18 27.43 21.89
N ARG A 107 0.61 28.08 20.85
CA ARG A 107 0.90 29.50 20.53
C ARG A 107 0.02 30.51 21.29
N PHE A 108 -0.92 30.05 22.12
CA PHE A 108 -1.82 30.93 22.89
C PHE A 108 -1.49 31.05 24.40
N GLY A 109 -0.33 30.54 24.86
CA GLY A 109 -0.01 30.41 26.28
C GLY A 109 1.09 31.30 26.87
N SER A 110 1.64 32.28 26.13
CA SER A 110 2.67 33.17 26.70
C SER A 110 2.43 34.65 26.39
N SER A 111 1.27 35.16 26.76
CA SER A 111 1.17 36.57 27.20
C SER A 111 1.48 36.60 28.70
N LEU A 112 2.72 36.96 29.07
CA LEU A 112 3.06 37.32 30.44
C LEU A 112 2.06 38.39 30.94
N PRO A 113 1.46 38.27 32.14
CA PRO A 113 0.76 39.39 32.73
C PRO A 113 1.83 40.40 33.15
N THR A 114 1.86 41.56 32.52
CA THR A 114 2.64 42.71 32.99
C THR A 114 2.01 43.18 34.30
N PHE A 115 2.45 42.59 35.41
CA PHE A 115 2.04 42.99 36.76
C PHE A 115 2.65 44.37 37.06
N GLY A 116 1.79 45.27 37.54
CA GLY A 116 2.05 46.70 37.61
C GLY A 116 3.33 47.11 38.33
N HIS A 117 3.86 48.26 37.90
CA HIS A 117 4.69 49.11 38.75
C HIS A 117 3.96 50.44 38.94
N MET A 118 3.27 50.54 40.08
CA MET A 118 3.03 51.83 40.72
C MET A 118 4.38 52.49 40.99
N ARG A 119 4.58 53.69 40.45
CA ARG A 119 5.50 54.67 41.04
C ARG A 119 4.75 55.96 41.33
N ARG A 120 4.66 56.25 42.62
CA ARG A 120 4.60 57.58 43.25
C ARG A 120 5.93 57.78 43.99
N PRO A 121 6.32 59.00 44.40
CA PRO A 121 5.57 60.25 44.44
C PRO A 121 5.98 61.29 43.39
#